data_AF-A0A967LBE5-F1
#
_entry.id   AF-A0A967LBE5-F1
#
_cell.length_a   1.000
_cell.length_b   1.000
_cell.length_c   1.000
_cell.angle_alpha   90.00
_cell.angle_beta   90.00
_cell.angle_gamma   90.00
#
_symmetry.space_group_name_H-M   'P 1'
#
loop_
_entity.id
_entity.type
_entity.pdbx_description
1 polymer ?
#
loop_
_entity_poly.entity_id
_entity_poly.type
_entity_poly.pdbx_seq_one_letter_code
_entity_poly.pdbx_strand_id
1 'polypeptide(L)'
;CEAGKGPIDLMNYFASELIETGYLHNHARMWFAGWWIHVERLPWQLGADFFFRHLLDADPASNTLSWRWVAGLQTPGKTYLPRRSNIEKHVHPEILDCHRDGLELLERPEALRPESITRDPITRASLPEEPEPGAGAVGVWVHEEDFLPEQGPLAALNPQAVVVAGSVTARSRPGFPSNRKAWLDKALADAHLRASRHFGGLPELECEQSLLETLPSWAARHQLRQVVALSPEVGPLADLIPRLRQSLAKADVQLVLLHRPEDLALRSFATGGFFAFWKRCRQLPPSIPST
;
A
#
# COMPACT_ATOMS: atom_id res chain seq x y z
N CYS A 1 -10.74 21.24 3.72
CA CYS A 1 -10.65 19.95 3.01
C CYS A 1 -10.28 18.79 3.93
N GLU A 2 -9.06 18.65 4.48
CA GLU A 2 -8.76 17.53 5.41
C GLU A 2 -9.49 17.65 6.76
N ALA A 3 -9.63 18.87 7.28
CA ALA A 3 -10.26 19.11 8.59
C ALA A 3 -11.80 18.96 8.60
N GLY A 4 -12.41 18.36 7.57
CA GLY A 4 -13.88 18.23 7.47
C GLY A 4 -14.61 19.57 7.44
N LYS A 5 -13.98 20.59 6.85
CA LYS A 5 -14.52 21.95 6.74
C LYS A 5 -14.40 22.41 5.30
N GLY A 6 -15.56 22.58 4.67
CA GLY A 6 -15.73 22.91 3.27
C GLY A 6 -17.22 23.15 2.97
N PRO A 7 -17.56 23.66 1.79
CA PRO A 7 -18.92 24.08 1.44
C PRO A 7 -19.88 22.93 1.10
N ILE A 8 -19.40 21.68 1.05
CA ILE A 8 -20.20 20.49 0.73
C ILE A 8 -20.17 19.54 1.92
N ASP A 9 -21.29 19.44 2.62
CA ASP A 9 -21.38 18.72 3.89
C ASP A 9 -21.06 17.23 3.75
N LEU A 10 -21.50 16.62 2.64
CA LEU A 10 -21.19 15.22 2.36
C LEU A 10 -19.67 14.96 2.23
N MET A 11 -18.91 15.92 1.68
CA MET A 11 -17.44 15.78 1.56
C MET A 11 -16.78 15.92 2.93
N ASN A 12 -17.32 16.81 3.78
CA ASN A 12 -16.88 16.94 5.17
C ASN A 12 -17.12 15.65 5.95
N TYR A 13 -18.32 15.05 5.79
CA TYR A 13 -18.67 13.76 6.38
C TYR A 13 -17.69 12.65 5.97
N PHE A 14 -17.38 12.51 4.68
CA PHE A 14 -16.41 11.50 4.22
C PHE A 14 -15.00 11.74 4.76
N ALA A 15 -14.56 12.99 4.90
CA ALA A 15 -13.27 13.29 5.53
C ALA A 15 -13.25 12.83 7.00
N SER A 16 -14.31 13.13 7.75
CA SER A 16 -14.44 12.71 9.15
C SER A 16 -14.53 11.18 9.29
N GLU A 17 -15.36 10.51 8.48
CA GLU A 17 -15.50 9.05 8.47
C GLU A 17 -14.14 8.38 8.20
N LEU A 18 -13.38 8.89 7.22
CA LEU A 18 -12.04 8.39 6.93
C LEU A 18 -11.09 8.57 8.11
N ILE A 19 -11.08 9.74 8.74
CA ILE A 19 -10.19 10.03 9.86
C ILE A 19 -10.51 9.14 11.06
N GLU A 20 -11.78 8.99 11.39
CA GLU A 20 -12.26 8.29 12.58
C GLU A 20 -12.14 6.77 12.41
N THR A 21 -12.62 6.24 11.28
CA THR A 21 -12.72 4.79 11.06
C THR A 21 -11.51 4.20 10.33
N GLY A 22 -10.79 5.03 9.58
CA GLY A 22 -9.76 4.58 8.65
C GLY A 22 -10.31 3.84 7.43
N TYR A 23 -11.60 4.01 7.11
CA TYR A 23 -12.24 3.37 5.96
C TYR A 23 -13.12 4.37 5.20
N LEU A 24 -13.18 4.17 3.88
CA LEU A 24 -14.21 4.75 3.01
C LEU A 24 -14.61 3.74 1.95
N HIS A 25 -15.89 3.72 1.59
CA HIS A 25 -16.35 2.94 0.44
C HIS A 25 -15.76 3.51 -0.87
N ASN A 26 -15.52 2.65 -1.88
CA ASN A 26 -14.86 3.06 -3.13
C ASN A 26 -15.58 4.20 -3.86
N HIS A 27 -16.92 4.22 -3.90
CA HIS A 27 -17.65 5.36 -4.48
C HIS A 27 -17.37 6.69 -3.75
N ALA A 28 -17.36 6.66 -2.42
CA ALA A 28 -17.03 7.85 -1.60
C ALA A 28 -15.60 8.31 -1.88
N ARG A 29 -14.64 7.38 -1.95
CA ARG A 29 -13.25 7.66 -2.35
C ARG A 29 -13.18 8.39 -3.70
N MET A 30 -13.92 7.89 -4.69
CA MET A 30 -13.98 8.47 -6.03
C MET A 30 -14.63 9.87 -6.06
N TRP A 31 -15.76 10.06 -5.38
CA TRP A 31 -16.42 11.37 -5.31
C TRP A 31 -15.56 12.40 -4.58
N PHE A 32 -14.97 12.02 -3.45
CA PHE A 32 -14.08 12.89 -2.68
C PHE A 32 -12.87 13.32 -3.50
N ALA A 33 -12.19 12.37 -4.17
CA ALA A 33 -11.06 12.70 -5.04
C ALA A 33 -11.48 13.59 -6.22
N GLY A 34 -12.64 13.31 -6.84
CA GLY A 34 -13.17 14.12 -7.93
C GLY A 34 -13.48 15.55 -7.50
N TRP A 35 -14.05 15.73 -6.31
CA TRP A 35 -14.32 17.04 -5.73
C TRP A 35 -13.02 17.78 -5.41
N TRP A 36 -12.08 17.11 -4.74
CA TRP A 36 -10.76 17.65 -4.42
C TRP A 36 -10.04 18.21 -5.65
N ILE A 37 -10.00 17.44 -6.74
CA ILE A 37 -9.25 17.81 -7.94
C ILE A 37 -10.03 18.80 -8.80
N HIS A 38 -11.30 18.53 -9.07
CA HIS A 38 -12.05 19.23 -10.12
C HIS A 38 -12.95 20.35 -9.60
N VAL A 39 -13.24 20.41 -8.31
CA VAL A 39 -14.05 21.48 -7.70
C VAL A 39 -13.16 22.39 -6.88
N GLU A 40 -12.41 21.85 -5.92
CA GLU A 40 -11.50 22.64 -5.07
C GLU A 40 -10.18 23.01 -5.77
N ARG A 41 -9.90 22.41 -6.95
CA ARG A 41 -8.69 22.65 -7.74
C ARG A 41 -7.39 22.37 -6.97
N LEU A 42 -7.42 21.42 -6.05
CA LEU A 42 -6.27 21.09 -5.22
C LEU A 42 -5.37 20.04 -5.90
N PRO A 43 -4.05 20.05 -5.60
CA PRO A 43 -3.12 19.03 -6.09
C PRO A 43 -3.56 17.63 -5.66
N TRP A 44 -3.67 16.71 -6.61
CA TRP A 44 -4.11 15.33 -6.34
C TRP A 44 -3.16 14.59 -5.41
N GLN A 45 -1.86 14.92 -5.42
CA GLN A 45 -0.84 14.30 -4.59
C GLN A 45 -1.11 14.49 -3.10
N LEU A 46 -1.64 15.66 -2.72
CA LEU A 46 -1.99 15.97 -1.34
C LEU A 46 -3.21 15.16 -0.88
N GLY A 47 -4.21 15.00 -1.76
CA GLY A 47 -5.35 14.12 -1.49
C GLY A 47 -4.97 12.65 -1.41
N ALA A 48 -4.05 12.20 -2.28
CA ALA A 48 -3.48 10.86 -2.23
C ALA A 48 -2.71 10.61 -0.93
N ASP A 49 -1.90 11.57 -0.46
CA ASP A 49 -1.21 11.50 0.82
C ASP A 49 -2.20 11.45 2.01
N PHE A 50 -3.24 12.28 1.99
CA PHE A 50 -4.32 12.23 2.99
C PHE A 50 -4.96 10.83 3.07
N PHE A 51 -5.36 10.26 1.93
CA PHE A 51 -5.91 8.90 1.91
C PHE A 51 -4.90 7.86 2.39
N PHE A 52 -3.64 7.98 1.95
CA PHE A 52 -2.59 7.04 2.33
C PHE A 52 -2.31 7.01 3.83
N ARG A 53 -2.38 8.19 4.49
CA ARG A 53 -2.21 8.30 5.95
C ARG A 53 -3.36 7.67 6.72
N HIS A 54 -4.60 7.86 6.28
CA HIS A 54 -5.78 7.52 7.08
C HIS A 54 -6.40 6.15 6.77
N LEU A 55 -6.36 5.68 5.53
CA LEU A 55 -6.95 4.39 5.16
C LEU A 55 -6.22 3.23 5.84
N LEU A 56 -6.90 2.35 6.57
CA LEU A 56 -6.30 1.15 7.13
C LEU A 56 -5.75 0.24 6.02
N ASP A 57 -6.46 0.19 4.91
CA ASP A 57 -6.13 -0.58 3.70
C ASP A 57 -5.25 0.18 2.69
N ALA A 58 -4.58 1.27 3.10
CA ALA A 58 -3.79 2.05 2.16
C ALA A 58 -2.65 1.22 1.57
N ASP A 59 -2.70 1.02 0.26
CA ASP A 59 -1.64 0.42 -0.55
C ASP A 59 -1.04 1.49 -1.48
N PRO A 60 0.30 1.64 -1.56
CA PRO A 60 0.94 2.69 -2.35
C PRO A 60 0.55 2.66 -3.82
N ALA A 61 0.41 1.46 -4.41
CA ALA A 61 0.10 1.30 -5.83
C ALA A 61 -1.34 1.73 -6.15
N SER A 62 -2.32 1.09 -5.51
CA SER A 62 -3.74 1.28 -5.76
C SER A 62 -4.20 2.69 -5.40
N ASN A 63 -3.73 3.26 -4.28
CA ASN A 63 -4.07 4.63 -3.90
C ASN A 63 -3.58 5.63 -4.95
N THR A 64 -2.27 5.60 -5.25
CA THR A 64 -1.66 6.53 -6.21
C THR A 64 -2.32 6.39 -7.59
N LEU A 65 -2.51 5.16 -8.08
CA LEU A 65 -3.13 4.92 -9.37
C LEU A 65 -4.58 5.41 -9.41
N SER A 66 -5.36 5.19 -8.35
CA SER A 66 -6.76 5.66 -8.29
C SER A 66 -6.86 7.17 -8.39
N TRP A 67 -6.03 7.92 -7.65
CA TRP A 67 -5.99 9.38 -7.74
C TRP A 67 -5.55 9.88 -9.13
N ARG A 68 -4.54 9.25 -9.73
CA ARG A 68 -4.11 9.55 -11.12
C ARG A 68 -5.22 9.26 -12.14
N TRP A 69 -6.04 8.24 -11.89
CA TRP A 69 -7.17 7.90 -12.75
C TRP A 69 -8.28 8.96 -12.66
N VAL A 70 -8.66 9.36 -11.44
CA VAL A 70 -9.64 10.43 -11.22
C VAL A 70 -9.21 11.73 -11.90
N ALA A 71 -7.93 12.10 -11.73
CA ALA A 71 -7.33 13.27 -12.37
C ALA A 71 -7.21 13.19 -13.91
N GLY A 72 -7.46 12.02 -14.51
CA GLY A 72 -7.37 11.80 -15.95
C GLY A 72 -5.96 11.64 -16.51
N LEU A 73 -4.97 11.39 -15.65
CA LEU A 73 -3.58 11.15 -16.07
C LEU A 73 -3.42 9.76 -16.72
N GLN A 74 -4.24 8.80 -16.31
CA GLN A 74 -4.20 7.43 -16.82
C GLN A 74 -4.88 7.22 -18.17
N THR A 75 -5.72 8.13 -18.64
CA THR A 75 -6.30 8.08 -19.99
C THR A 75 -6.64 9.50 -20.42
N PRO A 76 -5.89 10.08 -21.38
CA PRO A 76 -6.13 11.44 -21.84
C PRO A 76 -7.61 11.69 -22.14
N GLY A 77 -8.14 12.79 -21.60
CA GLY A 77 -9.54 13.18 -21.79
C GLY A 77 -10.57 12.42 -20.96
N LYS A 78 -10.17 11.42 -20.14
CA LYS A 78 -11.08 10.72 -19.23
C LYS A 78 -10.81 11.08 -17.78
N THR A 79 -11.61 11.98 -17.21
CA THR A 79 -11.59 12.36 -15.80
C THR A 79 -12.83 11.82 -15.08
N TYR A 80 -12.78 11.71 -13.75
CA TYR A 80 -13.95 11.36 -12.95
C TYR A 80 -14.53 12.59 -12.24
N LEU A 81 -15.76 12.95 -12.58
CA LEU A 81 -16.45 14.11 -12.00
C LEU A 81 -17.46 13.67 -10.93
N PRO A 82 -17.47 14.31 -9.75
CA PRO A 82 -18.37 13.98 -8.66
C PRO A 82 -19.76 14.59 -8.91
N ARG A 83 -20.55 14.02 -9.83
CA ARG A 83 -21.85 14.58 -10.20
C ARG A 83 -22.89 14.32 -9.11
N ARG A 84 -23.67 15.35 -8.75
CA ARG A 84 -24.78 15.27 -7.80
C ARG A 84 -25.71 14.09 -8.07
N SER A 85 -26.17 13.93 -9.31
CA SER A 85 -27.09 12.85 -9.69
C SER A 85 -26.51 11.45 -9.48
N ASN A 86 -25.19 11.28 -9.57
CA ASN A 86 -24.54 10.01 -9.27
C ASN A 86 -24.43 9.77 -7.76
N ILE A 87 -24.18 10.82 -6.98
CA ILE A 87 -24.15 10.80 -5.52
C ILE A 87 -25.53 10.46 -4.97
N GLU A 88 -26.57 11.22 -5.33
CA GLU A 88 -27.94 11.03 -4.83
C GLU A 88 -28.51 9.64 -5.18
N LYS A 89 -28.03 9.02 -6.26
CA LYS A 89 -28.43 7.67 -6.66
C LYS A 89 -27.81 6.57 -5.78
N HIS A 90 -26.61 6.76 -5.26
CA HIS A 90 -25.82 5.68 -4.64
C HIS A 90 -25.45 5.90 -3.17
N VAL A 91 -25.61 7.12 -2.65
CA VAL A 91 -25.49 7.38 -1.20
C VAL A 91 -26.75 6.88 -0.50
N HIS A 92 -26.58 6.30 0.69
CA HIS A 92 -27.71 5.87 1.50
C HIS A 92 -28.62 7.07 1.82
N PRO A 93 -29.96 6.94 1.69
CA PRO A 93 -30.88 8.06 1.88
C PRO A 93 -30.70 8.80 3.21
N GLU A 94 -30.47 8.08 4.31
CA GLU A 94 -30.28 8.69 5.63
C GLU A 94 -29.02 9.56 5.73
N ILE A 95 -27.92 9.14 5.10
CA ILE A 95 -26.68 9.94 5.03
C ILE A 95 -26.94 11.16 4.16
N LEU A 96 -27.64 10.97 3.03
CA LEU A 96 -27.94 12.06 2.10
C LEU A 96 -28.84 13.12 2.75
N ASP A 97 -29.84 12.73 3.53
CA ASP A 97 -30.76 13.64 4.19
C ASP A 97 -30.07 14.47 5.28
N CYS A 98 -29.06 13.90 5.95
CA CYS A 98 -28.25 14.60 6.95
C CYS A 98 -27.17 15.52 6.35
N HIS A 99 -26.73 15.27 5.11
CA HIS A 99 -25.52 15.91 4.54
C HIS A 99 -25.73 16.44 3.10
N ARG A 100 -26.94 16.91 2.80
CA ARG A 100 -27.31 17.37 1.45
C ARG A 100 -26.75 18.74 1.07
N ASP A 101 -26.45 19.58 2.07
CA ASP A 101 -26.10 20.98 1.85
C ASP A 101 -24.81 21.11 1.02
N GLY A 102 -24.85 22.00 0.03
CA GLY A 102 -23.76 22.25 -0.92
C GLY A 102 -23.71 21.32 -2.12
N LEU A 103 -24.54 20.27 -2.22
CA LEU A 103 -24.53 19.34 -3.36
C LEU A 103 -24.92 20.00 -4.69
N GLU A 104 -25.59 21.17 -4.68
CA GLU A 104 -25.85 21.98 -5.86
C GLU A 104 -24.57 22.47 -6.55
N LEU A 105 -23.46 22.60 -5.83
CA LEU A 105 -22.14 22.90 -6.41
C LEU A 105 -21.64 21.76 -7.32
N LEU A 106 -22.24 20.57 -7.21
CA LEU A 106 -21.91 19.37 -7.96
C LEU A 106 -22.91 19.05 -9.08
N GLU A 107 -23.80 19.99 -9.42
CA GLU A 107 -24.77 19.82 -10.52
C GLU A 107 -24.05 19.66 -11.86
N ARG A 108 -23.07 20.53 -12.12
CA ARG A 108 -22.31 20.59 -13.38
C ARG A 108 -20.81 20.86 -13.14
N PRO A 109 -20.09 19.95 -12.44
CA PRO A 109 -18.67 20.15 -12.16
C PRO A 109 -17.85 20.15 -13.45
N GLU A 110 -16.84 20.99 -13.49
CA GLU A 110 -15.95 21.14 -14.65
C GLU A 110 -14.61 20.46 -14.40
N ALA A 111 -14.19 19.61 -15.34
CA ALA A 111 -12.94 18.89 -15.23
C ALA A 111 -11.73 19.83 -15.31
N LEU A 112 -10.88 19.81 -14.28
CA LEU A 112 -9.50 20.27 -14.39
C LEU A 112 -8.78 19.32 -15.35
N ARG A 113 -8.39 19.83 -16.52
CA ARG A 113 -7.68 19.04 -17.51
C ARG A 113 -6.19 19.10 -17.22
N PRO A 114 -5.54 17.98 -16.89
CA PRO A 114 -4.09 17.96 -16.79
C PRO A 114 -3.47 18.25 -18.16
N GLU A 115 -2.30 18.86 -18.17
CA GLU A 115 -1.46 18.94 -19.36
C GLU A 115 -1.13 17.52 -19.86
N SER A 116 -0.74 17.38 -21.13
CA SER A 116 -0.36 16.08 -21.67
C SER A 116 0.84 15.52 -20.90
N ILE A 117 0.60 14.46 -20.12
CA ILE A 117 1.67 13.78 -19.39
C ILE A 117 2.30 12.74 -20.30
N THR A 118 3.61 12.88 -20.53
CA THR A 118 4.42 11.84 -21.15
C THR A 118 4.34 10.59 -20.30
N ARG A 119 3.91 9.48 -20.90
CA ARG A 119 3.95 8.18 -20.23
C ARG A 119 5.32 7.58 -20.47
N ASP A 120 6.07 7.43 -19.40
CA ASP A 120 7.23 6.56 -19.47
C ASP A 120 6.75 5.14 -19.79
N PRO A 121 7.46 4.40 -20.66
CA PRO A 121 7.16 3.01 -20.99
C PRO A 121 7.55 2.10 -19.82
N ILE A 122 7.03 2.35 -18.62
CA ILE A 122 7.39 1.60 -17.43
C ILE A 122 6.28 0.59 -17.15
N THR A 123 6.43 -0.56 -17.78
CA THR A 123 6.17 -1.82 -17.09
C THR A 123 7.52 -2.52 -17.01
N ARG A 124 8.09 -2.65 -15.81
CA ARG A 124 9.28 -3.49 -15.60
C ARG A 124 8.84 -4.94 -15.80
N ALA A 125 8.90 -5.42 -17.04
CA ALA A 125 8.48 -6.77 -17.40
C ALA A 125 9.29 -7.84 -16.65
N SER A 126 10.54 -7.52 -16.31
CA SER A 126 11.43 -8.32 -15.45
C SER A 126 11.86 -7.55 -14.20
N LEU A 127 12.19 -8.32 -13.17
CA LEU A 127 12.79 -7.83 -11.93
C LEU A 127 14.31 -8.06 -11.95
N PRO A 128 15.10 -7.31 -11.16
CA PRO A 128 16.49 -7.64 -10.94
C PRO A 128 16.64 -9.07 -10.41
N GLU A 129 17.73 -9.75 -10.79
CA GLU A 129 18.05 -11.04 -10.19
C GLU A 129 18.43 -10.85 -8.72
N GLU A 130 17.88 -11.70 -7.86
CA GLU A 130 18.21 -11.79 -6.45
C GLU A 130 18.99 -13.09 -6.21
N PRO A 131 19.98 -13.09 -5.30
CA PRO A 131 20.69 -14.31 -4.95
C PRO A 131 19.74 -15.31 -4.27
N GLU A 132 20.03 -16.60 -4.41
CA GLU A 132 19.30 -17.63 -3.66
C GLU A 132 19.62 -17.52 -2.16
N PRO A 133 18.63 -17.74 -1.27
CA PRO A 133 18.88 -17.93 0.15
C PRO A 133 19.86 -19.10 0.38
N GLY A 134 20.94 -18.83 1.11
CA GLY A 134 21.97 -19.80 1.46
C GLY A 134 21.55 -20.72 2.61
N ALA A 135 22.43 -21.66 2.97
CA ALA A 135 22.19 -22.57 4.08
C ALA A 135 22.77 -22.03 5.41
N GLY A 136 22.01 -22.15 6.49
CA GLY A 136 22.51 -22.16 7.87
C GLY A 136 22.74 -20.83 8.59
N ALA A 137 22.87 -19.70 7.88
CA ALA A 137 23.02 -18.36 8.50
C ALA A 137 22.01 -17.34 7.93
N VAL A 138 20.78 -17.80 7.75
CA VAL A 138 19.66 -17.03 7.18
C VAL A 138 18.70 -16.64 8.29
N GLY A 139 18.36 -15.35 8.35
CA GLY A 139 17.20 -14.90 9.11
C GLY A 139 16.08 -14.45 8.19
N VAL A 140 14.83 -14.64 8.64
CA VAL A 140 13.64 -14.16 7.94
C VAL A 140 13.16 -12.86 8.58
N TRP A 141 12.93 -11.84 7.76
CA TRP A 141 12.32 -10.58 8.16
C TRP A 141 10.89 -10.48 7.57
N VAL A 142 9.92 -10.37 8.46
CA VAL A 142 8.51 -10.12 8.16
C VAL A 142 8.20 -8.64 8.42
N HIS A 143 7.57 -7.96 7.46
CA HIS A 143 7.37 -6.50 7.49
C HIS A 143 5.93 -6.09 7.17
N GLU A 144 5.58 -4.79 7.31
CA GLU A 144 4.19 -4.33 7.19
C GLU A 144 3.56 -4.43 5.79
N GLU A 145 4.36 -4.64 4.73
CA GLU A 145 3.83 -4.91 3.38
C GLU A 145 3.56 -6.41 3.14
N ASP A 146 3.87 -7.28 4.10
CA ASP A 146 3.61 -8.72 4.03
C ASP A 146 3.34 -9.32 5.41
N PHE A 147 2.06 -9.55 5.69
CA PHE A 147 1.62 -10.15 6.96
C PHE A 147 1.48 -11.67 6.89
N LEU A 148 1.85 -12.37 5.81
CA LEU A 148 1.57 -13.80 5.63
C LEU A 148 2.86 -14.65 5.56
N PRO A 149 3.67 -14.69 6.62
CA PRO A 149 4.97 -15.37 6.61
C PRO A 149 4.87 -16.89 6.44
N GLU A 150 3.73 -17.49 6.78
CA GLU A 150 3.45 -18.93 6.64
C GLU A 150 2.95 -19.34 5.24
N GLN A 151 2.84 -18.40 4.30
CA GLN A 151 2.44 -18.68 2.92
C GLN A 151 3.52 -18.25 1.91
N GLY A 152 3.70 -19.06 0.87
CA GLY A 152 4.64 -18.77 -0.21
C GLY A 152 6.11 -19.05 0.16
N PRO A 153 7.07 -18.35 -0.48
CA PRO A 153 8.46 -18.77 -0.49
C PRO A 153 9.18 -18.61 0.86
N LEU A 154 8.74 -17.69 1.73
CA LEU A 154 9.30 -17.55 3.08
C LEU A 154 9.00 -18.77 3.95
N ALA A 155 7.81 -19.36 3.80
CA ALA A 155 7.36 -20.49 4.60
C ALA A 155 8.19 -21.76 4.38
N ALA A 156 8.82 -21.88 3.21
CA ALA A 156 9.67 -23.02 2.83
C ALA A 156 11.10 -22.93 3.40
N LEU A 157 11.49 -21.79 3.98
CA LEU A 157 12.82 -21.59 4.54
C LEU A 157 12.93 -22.26 5.91
N ASN A 158 14.17 -22.66 6.26
CA ASN A 158 14.52 -23.09 7.61
C ASN A 158 15.46 -22.05 8.25
N PRO A 159 14.92 -20.90 8.70
CA PRO A 159 15.73 -19.80 9.19
C PRO A 159 16.33 -20.09 10.57
N GLN A 160 17.51 -19.51 10.82
CA GLN A 160 18.14 -19.52 12.14
C GLN A 160 17.42 -18.57 13.12
N ALA A 161 16.89 -17.46 12.61
CA ALA A 161 16.16 -16.48 13.39
C ALA A 161 15.03 -15.85 12.54
N VAL A 162 13.97 -15.41 13.20
CA VAL A 162 12.87 -14.68 12.56
C VAL A 162 12.66 -13.36 13.28
N VAL A 163 12.42 -12.28 12.56
CA VAL A 163 12.02 -11.00 13.14
C VAL A 163 10.80 -10.46 12.42
N VAL A 164 9.82 -10.01 13.19
CA VAL A 164 8.71 -9.19 12.70
C VAL A 164 9.02 -7.76 13.07
N ALA A 165 9.30 -6.94 12.06
CA ALA A 165 9.69 -5.55 12.26
C ALA A 165 9.12 -4.68 11.15
N GLY A 166 8.56 -3.54 11.52
CA GLY A 166 8.01 -2.59 10.55
C GLY A 166 8.55 -1.18 10.67
N SER A 167 8.37 -0.35 9.64
CA SER A 167 8.93 1.00 9.59
C SER A 167 8.32 1.90 10.65
N VAL A 168 9.08 2.17 11.72
CA VAL A 168 8.69 3.12 12.77
C VAL A 168 8.81 4.55 12.29
N THR A 169 9.83 4.88 11.49
CA THR A 169 10.07 6.23 10.99
C THR A 169 8.92 6.75 10.12
N ALA A 170 8.28 5.88 9.33
CA ALA A 170 7.10 6.24 8.55
C ALA A 170 5.89 6.56 9.44
N ARG A 171 5.71 5.81 10.53
CA ARG A 171 4.61 5.93 11.50
C ARG A 171 4.79 7.05 12.53
N SER A 172 6.03 7.52 12.72
CA SER A 172 6.36 8.59 13.66
C SER A 172 6.32 9.99 13.05
N ARG A 173 5.87 10.13 11.79
CA ARG A 173 5.68 11.43 11.15
C ARG A 173 4.60 12.24 11.91
N PRO A 174 4.78 13.55 12.12
CA PRO A 174 3.74 14.40 12.69
C PRO A 174 2.42 14.25 11.91
N GLY A 175 1.32 14.04 12.63
CA GLY A 175 0.00 13.84 12.03
C GLY A 175 -0.28 12.42 11.50
N PHE A 176 0.57 11.43 11.78
CA PHE A 176 0.24 10.04 11.48
C PHE A 176 -0.94 9.56 12.36
N PRO A 177 -2.01 8.99 11.78
CA PRO A 177 -3.23 8.68 12.54
C PRO A 177 -3.03 7.59 13.60
N SER A 178 -3.55 7.81 14.81
CA SER A 178 -3.39 6.89 15.94
C SER A 178 -4.09 5.56 15.71
N ASN A 179 -5.28 5.56 15.09
CA ASN A 179 -6.00 4.36 14.68
C ASN A 179 -5.21 3.55 13.64
N ARG A 180 -4.56 4.20 12.66
CA ARG A 180 -3.69 3.53 11.69
C ARG A 180 -2.48 2.91 12.35
N LYS A 181 -1.84 3.61 13.29
CA LYS A 181 -0.73 3.06 14.09
C LYS A 181 -1.18 1.82 14.85
N ALA A 182 -2.29 1.91 15.59
CA ALA A 182 -2.83 0.80 16.36
C ALA A 182 -3.23 -0.41 15.48
N TRP A 183 -3.73 -0.17 14.27
CA TRP A 183 -4.02 -1.23 13.31
C TRP A 183 -2.75 -1.93 12.83
N LEU A 184 -1.71 -1.17 12.45
CA LEU A 184 -0.42 -1.74 12.03
C LEU A 184 0.25 -2.53 13.16
N ASP A 185 0.22 -2.01 14.38
CA ASP A 185 0.79 -2.70 15.56
C ASP A 185 0.07 -4.04 15.79
N LYS A 186 -1.27 -4.07 15.67
CA LYS A 186 -2.05 -5.31 15.77
C LYS A 186 -1.76 -6.28 14.62
N ALA A 187 -1.63 -5.79 13.39
CA ALA A 187 -1.33 -6.62 12.23
C ALA A 187 0.07 -7.27 12.32
N LEU A 188 1.08 -6.51 12.78
CA LEU A 188 2.42 -7.03 13.04
C LEU A 188 2.42 -8.03 14.20
N ALA A 189 1.67 -7.77 15.28
CA ALA A 189 1.54 -8.72 16.39
C ALA A 189 0.86 -10.04 15.97
N ASP A 190 -0.17 -9.97 15.12
CA ASP A 190 -0.81 -11.15 14.54
C ASP A 190 0.15 -11.94 13.62
N ALA A 191 0.86 -11.25 12.73
CA ALA A 191 1.88 -11.86 11.88
C ALA A 191 3.00 -12.52 12.70
N HIS A 192 3.41 -11.89 13.81
CA HIS A 192 4.36 -12.48 14.76
C HIS A 192 3.82 -13.76 15.41
N LEU A 193 2.55 -13.80 15.80
CA LEU A 193 1.93 -15.03 16.34
C LEU A 193 1.88 -16.15 15.30
N ARG A 194 1.54 -15.83 14.05
CA ARG A 194 1.49 -16.82 12.95
C ARG A 194 2.87 -17.31 12.56
N ALA A 195 3.85 -16.41 12.45
CA ALA A 195 5.26 -16.75 12.30
C ALA A 195 5.74 -17.66 13.45
N SER A 196 5.29 -17.40 14.68
CA SER A 196 5.71 -18.18 15.85
C SER A 196 5.18 -19.61 15.79
N ARG A 197 3.95 -19.79 15.32
CA ARG A 197 3.37 -21.13 15.09
C ARG A 197 4.07 -21.86 13.95
N HIS A 198 4.41 -21.16 12.87
CA HIS A 198 5.03 -21.76 11.68
C HIS A 198 6.51 -22.12 11.91
N PHE A 199 7.29 -21.21 12.47
CA PHE A 199 8.74 -21.37 12.67
C PHE A 199 9.13 -21.87 14.07
N GLY A 200 8.17 -22.26 14.92
CA GLY A 200 8.45 -22.92 16.20
C GLY A 200 8.91 -22.02 17.36
N GLY A 201 8.31 -20.83 17.51
CA GLY A 201 8.57 -19.90 18.62
C GLY A 201 9.82 -19.02 18.47
N LEU A 202 10.48 -19.09 17.31
CA LEU A 202 11.65 -18.28 16.95
C LEU A 202 11.44 -16.75 16.80
N PRO A 203 10.27 -16.23 16.38
CA PRO A 203 10.19 -14.82 16.01
C PRO A 203 10.40 -13.85 17.15
N GLU A 204 11.11 -12.77 16.86
CA GLU A 204 11.13 -11.54 17.65
C GLU A 204 10.12 -10.53 17.11
N LEU A 205 9.69 -9.57 17.94
CA LEU A 205 8.85 -8.44 17.53
C LEU A 205 9.57 -7.14 17.85
N GLU A 206 9.98 -6.41 16.81
CA GLU A 206 10.81 -5.21 16.93
C GLU A 206 10.14 -4.04 16.21
N CYS A 207 9.44 -3.18 16.97
CA CYS A 207 8.59 -2.11 16.42
C CYS A 207 8.87 -0.73 17.01
N GLU A 208 10.02 -0.53 17.64
CA GLU A 208 10.37 0.73 18.31
C GLU A 208 11.46 1.53 17.59
N GLN A 209 12.43 0.84 16.98
CA GLN A 209 13.56 1.46 16.30
C GLN A 209 13.36 1.54 14.78
N SER A 210 14.21 2.32 14.12
CA SER A 210 14.28 2.34 12.66
C SER A 210 14.73 0.98 12.13
N LEU A 211 14.16 0.52 11.02
CA LEU A 211 14.62 -0.71 10.34
C LEU A 211 16.12 -0.67 10.00
N LEU A 212 16.68 0.53 9.78
CA LEU A 212 18.12 0.71 9.50
C LEU A 212 19.02 0.40 10.71
N GLU A 213 18.46 0.39 11.91
CA GLU A 213 19.13 0.04 13.18
C GLU A 213 18.74 -1.38 13.62
N THR A 214 17.44 -1.70 13.56
CA THR A 214 16.88 -2.99 13.97
C THR A 214 17.51 -4.14 13.20
N LEU A 215 17.50 -4.12 11.86
CA LEU A 215 17.92 -5.29 11.08
C LEU A 215 19.43 -5.60 11.23
N PRO A 216 20.36 -4.62 11.14
CA PRO A 216 21.78 -4.91 11.35
C PRO A 216 22.09 -5.38 12.78
N SER A 217 21.47 -4.78 13.80
CA SER A 217 21.66 -5.17 15.20
C SER A 217 21.16 -6.60 15.45
N TRP A 218 19.96 -6.90 14.97
CA TRP A 218 19.37 -8.24 15.06
C TRP A 218 20.22 -9.28 14.31
N ALA A 219 20.65 -8.96 13.09
CA ALA A 219 21.47 -9.87 12.30
C ALA A 219 22.83 -10.16 12.96
N ALA A 220 23.48 -9.14 13.53
CA ALA A 220 24.74 -9.32 14.27
C ALA A 220 24.56 -10.21 15.51
N ARG A 221 23.49 -9.99 16.28
CA ARG A 221 23.15 -10.75 17.48
C ARG A 221 22.92 -12.23 17.20
N HIS A 222 22.35 -12.55 16.03
CA HIS A 222 22.15 -13.92 15.56
C HIS A 222 23.24 -14.44 14.62
N GLN A 223 24.32 -13.68 14.40
CA GLN A 223 25.42 -14.09 13.51
C GLN A 223 24.95 -14.48 12.09
N LEU A 224 23.93 -13.78 11.59
CA LEU A 224 23.37 -14.02 10.27
C LEU A 224 24.33 -13.53 9.17
N ARG A 225 24.29 -14.19 8.02
CA ARG A 225 24.94 -13.71 6.78
C ARG A 225 23.92 -13.19 5.77
N GLN A 226 22.66 -13.59 5.91
CA GLN A 226 21.58 -13.15 5.06
C GLN A 226 20.33 -12.80 5.86
N VAL A 227 19.68 -11.72 5.46
CA VAL A 227 18.31 -11.40 5.84
C VAL A 227 17.45 -11.61 4.61
N VAL A 228 16.41 -12.42 4.73
CA VAL A 228 15.49 -12.76 3.63
C VAL A 228 14.11 -12.20 3.96
N ALA A 229 13.51 -11.51 3.00
CA ALA A 229 12.16 -10.96 3.12
C ALA A 229 11.42 -11.07 1.77
N LEU A 230 10.10 -10.92 1.77
CA LEU A 230 9.38 -10.70 0.52
C LEU A 230 9.68 -9.30 -0.02
N SER A 231 9.70 -9.13 -1.33
CA SER A 231 10.02 -7.85 -1.95
C SER A 231 8.85 -6.86 -1.83
N PRO A 232 9.04 -5.68 -1.22
CA PRO A 232 8.10 -4.57 -1.40
C PRO A 232 8.23 -4.02 -2.82
N GLU A 233 7.16 -4.10 -3.61
CA GLU A 233 7.21 -3.75 -5.03
C GLU A 233 7.28 -2.23 -5.29
N VAL A 234 6.56 -1.45 -4.48
CA VAL A 234 6.50 0.02 -4.58
C VAL A 234 6.26 0.66 -3.22
N GLY A 235 6.41 1.98 -3.14
CA GLY A 235 6.05 2.76 -1.95
C GLY A 235 7.20 2.92 -0.95
N PRO A 236 6.90 3.45 0.26
CA PRO A 236 7.93 3.90 1.19
C PRO A 236 8.91 2.81 1.63
N LEU A 237 8.44 1.56 1.78
CA LEU A 237 9.31 0.45 2.14
C LEU A 237 10.24 0.07 0.97
N ALA A 238 9.72 0.03 -0.25
CA ALA A 238 10.52 -0.17 -1.46
C ALA A 238 11.59 0.91 -1.64
N ASP A 239 11.25 2.18 -1.39
CA ASP A 239 12.20 3.30 -1.42
C ASP A 239 13.30 3.19 -0.35
N LEU A 240 13.04 2.48 0.75
CA LEU A 240 13.98 2.26 1.84
C LEU A 240 14.96 1.09 1.56
N ILE A 241 14.60 0.14 0.70
CA ILE A 241 15.41 -1.06 0.40
C ILE A 241 16.87 -0.74 0.04
N PRO A 242 17.20 0.22 -0.84
CA PRO A 242 18.60 0.51 -1.17
C PRO A 242 19.44 0.92 0.05
N ARG A 243 18.83 1.65 0.99
CA ARG A 243 19.49 2.07 2.23
C ARG A 243 19.63 0.90 3.21
N LEU A 244 18.64 0.01 3.27
CA LEU A 244 18.73 -1.22 4.09
C LEU A 244 19.84 -2.13 3.58
N ARG A 245 19.93 -2.34 2.25
CA ARG A 245 21.04 -3.08 1.62
C ARG A 245 22.39 -2.49 2.02
N GLN A 246 22.54 -1.17 1.97
CA GLN A 246 23.77 -0.50 2.38
C GLN A 246 24.06 -0.65 3.88
N SER A 247 23.03 -0.59 4.73
CA SER A 247 23.19 -0.72 6.18
C SER A 247 23.62 -2.14 6.57
N LEU A 248 22.95 -3.16 6.03
CA LEU A 248 23.27 -4.57 6.26
C LEU A 248 24.64 -4.96 5.70
N ALA A 249 25.02 -4.45 4.53
CA ALA A 249 26.33 -4.72 3.95
C ALA A 249 27.50 -4.24 4.83
N LYS A 250 27.33 -3.15 5.60
CA LYS A 250 28.34 -2.70 6.58
C LYS A 250 28.55 -3.69 7.73
N ALA A 251 27.56 -4.54 7.99
CA ALA A 251 27.62 -5.61 8.98
C ALA A 251 27.99 -6.98 8.35
N ASP A 252 28.41 -7.01 7.08
CA ASP A 252 28.68 -8.24 6.31
C ASP A 252 27.44 -9.14 6.15
N VAL A 253 26.25 -8.51 6.07
CA VAL A 253 24.96 -9.18 5.90
C VAL A 253 24.34 -8.79 4.57
N GLN A 254 23.90 -9.77 3.79
CA GLN A 254 23.21 -9.55 2.53
C GLN A 254 21.69 -9.56 2.71
N LEU A 255 20.99 -8.54 2.20
CA LEU A 255 19.53 -8.57 2.07
C LEU A 255 19.17 -9.32 0.79
N VAL A 256 18.30 -10.32 0.90
CA VAL A 256 17.75 -11.10 -0.21
C VAL A 256 16.25 -10.89 -0.24
N LEU A 257 15.73 -10.49 -1.41
CA LEU A 257 14.30 -10.27 -1.58
C LEU A 257 13.70 -11.37 -2.44
N LEU A 258 12.69 -12.05 -1.91
CA LEU A 258 11.96 -13.08 -2.62
C LEU A 258 10.70 -12.51 -3.25
N HIS A 259 10.26 -13.13 -4.33
CA HIS A 259 8.98 -12.83 -4.98
C HIS A 259 8.12 -14.08 -4.99
N ARG A 260 6.80 -13.90 -4.92
CA ARG A 260 5.87 -15.01 -5.08
C ARG A 260 5.92 -15.52 -6.52
N PRO A 261 5.95 -16.85 -6.76
CA PRO A 261 5.93 -17.40 -8.10
C PRO A 261 4.73 -16.92 -8.93
N GLU A 262 3.58 -16.75 -8.28
CA GLU A 262 2.34 -16.23 -8.89
C GLU A 262 2.57 -14.81 -9.43
N ASP A 263 3.18 -13.94 -8.63
CA ASP A 263 3.43 -12.54 -9.00
C ASP A 263 4.40 -12.46 -10.19
N LEU A 264 5.46 -13.29 -10.19
CA LEU A 264 6.41 -13.38 -11.30
C LEU A 264 5.72 -13.83 -12.60
N ALA A 265 4.86 -14.85 -12.52
CA ALA A 265 4.14 -15.37 -13.68
C ALA A 265 3.14 -14.35 -14.26
N LEU A 266 2.47 -13.58 -13.40
CA LEU A 266 1.42 -12.65 -13.78
C LEU A 266 1.92 -11.26 -14.16
N ARG A 267 3.13 -10.88 -13.74
CA ARG A 267 3.70 -9.52 -13.92
C ARG A 267 3.62 -9.01 -15.34
N SER A 268 3.96 -9.85 -16.32
CA SER A 268 3.99 -9.49 -17.75
C SER A 268 2.60 -9.10 -18.28
N PHE A 269 1.51 -9.48 -17.60
CA PHE A 269 0.16 -9.11 -17.98
C PHE A 269 -0.28 -7.76 -17.46
N ALA A 270 0.41 -7.20 -16.45
CA ALA A 270 0.07 -5.95 -15.76
C ALA A 270 0.45 -4.70 -16.57
N THR A 271 0.12 -4.67 -17.86
CA THR A 271 0.47 -3.58 -18.80
C THR A 271 -0.55 -2.44 -18.85
N GLY A 272 -1.54 -2.43 -17.96
CA GLY A 272 -2.67 -1.51 -18.03
C GLY A 272 -3.68 -1.72 -16.91
N GLY A 273 -4.95 -1.39 -17.16
CA GLY A 273 -6.00 -1.46 -16.14
C GLY A 273 -6.36 -2.88 -15.69
N PHE A 274 -6.90 -2.99 -14.48
CA PHE A 274 -7.24 -4.25 -13.80
C PHE A 274 -8.07 -5.22 -14.65
N PHE A 275 -9.12 -4.75 -15.36
CA PHE A 275 -9.96 -5.65 -16.14
C PHE A 275 -9.24 -6.33 -17.31
N ALA A 276 -8.32 -5.61 -17.96
CA ALA A 276 -7.51 -6.17 -19.04
C ALA A 276 -6.50 -7.19 -18.50
N PHE A 277 -5.88 -6.88 -17.35
CA PHE A 277 -5.04 -7.81 -16.60
C PHE A 277 -5.82 -9.07 -16.22
N TRP A 278 -6.95 -8.92 -15.52
CA TRP A 278 -7.79 -10.03 -15.06
C TRP A 278 -8.25 -10.94 -16.20
N LYS A 279 -8.63 -10.38 -17.34
CA LYS A 279 -9.00 -11.16 -18.54
C LYS A 279 -7.86 -12.05 -19.03
N ARG A 280 -6.60 -11.57 -18.98
CA ARG A 280 -5.41 -12.34 -19.36
C ARG A 280 -5.10 -13.43 -18.31
N CYS A 281 -5.16 -13.09 -17.02
CA CYS A 281 -4.91 -14.06 -15.95
C CYS A 281 -5.86 -15.26 -16.02
N ARG A 282 -7.13 -15.04 -16.35
CA ARG A 282 -8.14 -16.11 -16.50
C ARG A 282 -7.89 -17.06 -17.68
N GLN A 283 -6.99 -16.72 -18.60
CA GLN A 283 -6.66 -17.56 -19.76
C GLN A 283 -5.49 -18.50 -19.46
N LEU A 284 -4.85 -18.37 -18.30
CA LEU A 284 -3.78 -19.27 -17.89
C LEU A 284 -4.36 -20.65 -17.52
N PRO A 285 -3.69 -21.75 -17.90
CA PRO A 285 -4.05 -23.07 -17.38
C PRO A 285 -3.95 -23.08 -15.85
N PRO A 286 -4.74 -23.92 -15.16
CA PRO A 286 -4.63 -24.12 -13.72
C PRO A 286 -3.33 -24.86 -13.40
N SER A 287 -2.20 -24.16 -13.46
CA SER A 287 -0.87 -24.71 -13.19
C SER A 287 -0.01 -23.78 -12.34
N ILE A 288 -0.58 -22.72 -11.77
CA ILE A 288 0.06 -22.01 -10.67
C ILE A 288 -0.35 -22.77 -9.41
N PRO A 289 0.56 -23.39 -8.66
CA PRO A 289 0.21 -24.13 -7.47
C PRO A 289 -0.47 -23.17 -6.50
N SER A 290 -1.73 -23.43 -6.17
CA SER A 290 -2.32 -22.87 -4.95
C SER A 290 -1.58 -23.52 -3.77
N THR A 291 -0.55 -22.85 -3.25
CA THR A 291 0.08 -23.19 -1.97
C THR A 291 -0.57 -22.39 -0.85
#